data_AF-A0A7S1UJE1-F1
#
_entry.id   AF-A0A7S1UJE1-F1
#
_cell.length_a   1.000
_cell.length_b   1.000
_cell.length_c   1.000
_cell.angle_alpha   90.00
_cell.angle_beta   90.00
_cell.angle_gamma   90.00
#
_symmetry.space_group_name_H-M   'P 1'
#
loop_
_entity.id
_entity.type
_entity.pdbx_description
1 polymer ?
#
loop_
_entity_poly.entity_id
_entity_poly.type
_entity_poly.pdbx_seq_one_letter_code
_entity_poly.pdbx_strand_id
1 'polypeptide(L)'
;YLYSNSRGCDGGRLYFDGCALIICNGKLLAQASQFSMRDVEVVSAAIDLRDVRSYRESSRAIARQGAGAEETHAFAFVDCGGGCGFGAGAAPAEAAASAPIEFHEHSPEEECALGPACWLWDYLRRSGAAGYFIPLSGGADSAASATIVGVMCRLAARYALHGVEEVAADVRRVTKQDVLAGVE
;
A
#
# COMPACT_ATOMS: atom_id res chain seq x y z
N TYR A 1 -14.54 -7.69 0.45
CA TYR A 1 -13.40 -8.01 1.31
C TYR A 1 -12.46 -6.83 1.26
N LEU A 2 -12.03 -6.34 2.41
CA LEU A 2 -11.04 -5.28 2.51
C LEU A 2 -9.85 -5.86 3.28
N TYR A 3 -8.66 -5.69 2.72
CA TYR A 3 -7.39 -6.07 3.32
C TYR A 3 -6.54 -4.82 3.50
N SER A 4 -5.93 -4.68 4.68
CA SER A 4 -4.98 -3.62 4.99
C SER A 4 -3.80 -4.21 5.73
N ASN A 5 -2.60 -3.74 5.43
CA ASN A 5 -1.38 -4.12 6.12
C ASN A 5 -0.53 -2.88 6.43
N SER A 6 0.35 -3.00 7.42
CA SER A 6 1.40 -2.02 7.65
C SER A 6 2.38 -2.00 6.47
N ARG A 7 3.03 -0.86 6.23
CA ARG A 7 4.12 -0.73 5.26
C ARG A 7 5.36 -0.13 5.90
N GLY A 8 6.53 -0.55 5.43
CA GLY A 8 7.81 0.02 5.82
C GLY A 8 8.57 -0.85 6.81
N CYS A 9 9.58 -0.26 7.44
CA CYS A 9 10.37 -0.91 8.50
C CYS A 9 9.90 -0.44 9.88
N ASP A 10 9.82 -1.35 10.86
CA ASP A 10 9.50 -1.04 12.27
C ASP A 10 10.76 -0.82 13.14
N GLY A 11 11.93 -0.75 12.52
CA GLY A 11 13.24 -0.74 13.19
C GLY A 11 13.86 -2.14 13.35
N GLY A 12 13.13 -3.19 12.96
CA GLY A 12 13.64 -4.55 12.85
C GLY A 12 14.31 -4.86 11.52
N ARG A 13 14.43 -6.16 11.23
CA ARG A 13 14.99 -6.69 9.97
C ARG A 13 13.92 -6.99 8.92
N LEU A 14 12.66 -6.74 9.24
CA LEU A 14 11.53 -7.01 8.36
C LEU A 14 11.11 -5.72 7.65
N TYR A 15 10.67 -5.89 6.41
CA TYR A 15 9.98 -4.85 5.65
C TYR A 15 8.55 -5.33 5.42
N PHE A 16 7.57 -4.55 5.87
CA PHE A 16 6.17 -4.81 5.60
C PHE A 16 5.79 -4.14 4.27
N ASP A 17 5.05 -4.86 3.44
CA ASP A 17 4.77 -4.47 2.06
C ASP A 17 3.48 -3.66 1.89
N GLY A 18 2.57 -3.66 2.87
CA GLY A 18 1.42 -2.76 2.90
C GLY A 18 0.40 -2.94 1.77
N CYS A 19 0.52 -3.96 0.93
CA CYS A 19 -0.27 -4.19 -0.29
C CYS A 19 -1.77 -4.39 0.02
N ALA A 20 -2.46 -3.28 0.36
CA ALA A 20 -3.86 -3.24 0.73
C ALA A 20 -4.74 -3.49 -0.50
N LEU A 21 -5.81 -4.26 -0.32
CA LEU A 21 -6.65 -4.74 -1.41
C LEU A 21 -8.12 -4.53 -1.10
N ILE A 22 -8.88 -4.11 -2.10
CA ILE A 22 -10.35 -4.11 -2.06
C ILE A 22 -10.85 -5.08 -3.11
N ILE A 23 -11.53 -6.14 -2.67
CA ILE A 23 -12.05 -7.21 -3.54
C ILE A 23 -13.55 -7.35 -3.35
N CYS A 24 -14.32 -7.39 -4.43
CA CYS A 24 -15.76 -7.61 -4.41
C CYS A 24 -16.16 -8.72 -5.40
N ASN A 25 -16.90 -9.74 -4.94
CA ASN A 25 -17.35 -10.88 -5.75
C ASN A 25 -16.25 -11.52 -6.61
N GLY A 26 -15.04 -11.69 -6.04
CA GLY A 26 -13.88 -12.26 -6.74
C GLY A 26 -13.15 -11.31 -7.68
N LYS A 27 -13.57 -10.05 -7.78
CA LYS A 27 -12.95 -9.01 -8.62
C LYS A 27 -12.16 -8.03 -7.77
N LEU A 28 -10.91 -7.76 -8.15
CA LEU A 28 -10.09 -6.72 -7.54
C LEU A 28 -10.58 -5.34 -7.99
N LEU A 29 -10.84 -4.44 -7.05
CA LEU A 29 -11.34 -3.09 -7.32
C LEU A 29 -10.28 -2.02 -7.06
N ALA A 30 -9.41 -2.23 -6.07
CA ALA A 30 -8.31 -1.34 -5.77
C ALA A 30 -7.15 -2.12 -5.14
N GLN A 31 -5.93 -1.69 -5.46
CA GLN A 31 -4.68 -2.26 -4.95
C GLN A 31 -3.76 -1.09 -4.57
N ALA A 32 -3.18 -1.15 -3.37
CA ALA A 32 -2.17 -0.21 -2.91
C ALA A 32 -0.77 -0.64 -3.35
N SER A 33 0.19 0.28 -3.24
CA SER A 33 1.57 0.05 -3.67
C SER A 33 2.30 -0.89 -2.69
N GLN A 34 2.91 -1.97 -3.20
CA GLN A 34 3.73 -2.91 -2.40
C GLN A 34 5.02 -2.26 -1.87
N PHE A 35 5.64 -1.39 -2.67
CA PHE A 35 6.84 -0.64 -2.29
C PHE A 35 6.62 0.86 -2.52
N SER A 36 6.68 1.65 -1.45
CA SER A 36 6.53 3.10 -1.54
C SER A 36 7.20 3.78 -0.35
N MET A 37 7.67 5.00 -0.58
CA MET A 37 8.28 5.85 0.46
C MET A 37 7.28 6.77 1.15
N ARG A 38 5.98 6.69 0.80
CA ARG A 38 4.92 7.43 1.50
C ARG A 38 4.65 6.77 2.85
N ASP A 39 4.55 7.56 3.92
CA ASP A 39 4.21 7.03 5.23
C ASP A 39 2.75 6.54 5.29
N VAL A 40 1.85 7.18 4.53
CA VAL A 40 0.44 6.78 4.43
C VAL A 40 0.02 6.64 2.96
N GLU A 41 -0.69 5.56 2.67
CA GLU A 41 -1.40 5.36 1.40
C GLU A 41 -2.83 4.90 1.68
N VAL A 42 -3.79 5.54 1.00
CA VAL A 42 -5.22 5.23 1.13
C VAL A 42 -5.73 4.81 -0.24
N VAL A 43 -6.33 3.62 -0.30
CA VAL A 43 -7.06 3.13 -1.46
C VAL A 43 -8.55 3.09 -1.14
N SER A 44 -9.38 3.46 -2.13
CA SER A 44 -10.83 3.50 -1.98
C SER A 44 -11.50 2.92 -3.23
N ALA A 45 -12.70 2.37 -3.05
CA ALA A 45 -13.54 1.89 -4.14
C ALA A 45 -15.01 2.11 -3.79
N ALA A 46 -15.79 2.50 -4.80
CA ALA A 46 -17.25 2.60 -4.70
C ALA A 46 -17.87 1.24 -5.05
N ILE A 47 -18.72 0.71 -4.18
CA ILE A 47 -19.32 -0.63 -4.34
C ILE A 47 -20.84 -0.52 -4.25
N ASP A 48 -21.54 -1.05 -5.25
CA ASP A 48 -22.99 -1.23 -5.16
C ASP A 48 -23.31 -2.48 -4.31
N LEU A 49 -23.93 -2.25 -3.15
CA LEU A 49 -24.34 -3.34 -2.26
C LEU A 49 -25.47 -4.20 -2.86
N ARG A 50 -26.23 -3.69 -3.83
CA ARG A 50 -27.25 -4.46 -4.54
C ARG A 50 -26.61 -5.57 -5.36
N ASP A 51 -25.48 -5.30 -6.02
CA ASP A 51 -24.73 -6.31 -6.77
C ASP A 51 -24.21 -7.43 -5.87
N VAL A 52 -23.80 -7.11 -4.64
CA VAL A 52 -23.40 -8.12 -3.65
C VAL A 52 -24.58 -9.00 -3.25
N ARG A 53 -25.76 -8.42 -3.05
CA ARG A 53 -26.98 -9.16 -2.74
C ARG A 53 -27.39 -10.06 -3.91
N SER A 54 -27.48 -9.51 -5.12
CA SER A 54 -27.83 -10.25 -6.33
C SER A 54 -26.84 -11.38 -6.64
N TYR A 55 -25.53 -11.16 -6.42
CA TYR A 55 -24.52 -12.21 -6.57
C TYR A 55 -24.76 -13.38 -5.60
N ARG A 56 -25.08 -13.10 -4.33
CA ARG A 56 -25.36 -14.14 -3.33
C ARG A 56 -26.66 -14.88 -3.61
N GLU A 57 -27.70 -14.17 -4.05
CA GLU A 57 -28.99 -14.76 -4.44
C GLU A 57 -28.87 -15.65 -5.68
N SER A 58 -27.96 -15.31 -6.60
CA SER A 58 -27.71 -16.13 -7.79
C SER A 58 -27.16 -17.54 -7.46
N SER A 59 -26.54 -17.71 -6.29
CA SER A 59 -25.94 -18.98 -5.86
C SER A 59 -26.79 -19.71 -4.82
N ARG A 60 -27.59 -20.67 -5.29
CA ARG A 60 -28.43 -21.55 -4.45
C ARG A 60 -27.62 -22.41 -3.47
N ALA A 61 -26.35 -22.68 -3.77
CA ALA A 61 -25.47 -23.45 -2.91
C ALA A 61 -25.15 -22.72 -1.60
N ILE A 62 -24.92 -21.40 -1.66
CA ILE A 62 -24.63 -20.56 -0.48
C ILE A 62 -25.82 -20.58 0.49
N ALA A 63 -27.04 -20.42 -0.03
CA ALA A 63 -28.25 -20.46 0.77
C ALA A 63 -28.47 -21.84 1.44
N ARG A 64 -28.21 -22.93 0.72
CA ARG A 64 -28.33 -24.30 1.27
C ARG A 64 -27.30 -24.58 2.36
N GLN A 65 -26.05 -24.14 2.18
CA GLN A 65 -25.01 -24.28 3.21
C GLN A 65 -25.33 -23.47 4.46
N GLY A 66 -25.85 -22.25 4.32
CA GLY A 66 -26.28 -21.43 5.46
C GLY A 66 -27.45 -22.05 6.23
N ALA A 67 -28.40 -22.68 5.54
CA ALA A 67 -29.55 -23.35 6.17
C ALA A 67 -29.19 -24.71 6.81
N GLY A 68 -28.18 -25.40 6.29
CA GLY A 68 -27.73 -26.71 6.79
C GLY A 68 -26.63 -26.67 7.84
N ALA A 69 -26.19 -25.48 8.27
CA ALA A 69 -25.18 -25.33 9.31
C ALA A 69 -25.76 -25.66 10.69
N GLU A 70 -25.22 -26.69 11.36
CA GLU A 70 -25.68 -27.13 12.69
C GLU A 70 -25.46 -26.06 13.77
N GLU A 71 -24.41 -25.25 13.64
CA GLU A 71 -24.16 -24.05 14.46
C GLU A 71 -24.34 -22.79 13.60
N THR A 72 -25.54 -22.24 13.59
CA THR A 72 -25.74 -20.85 13.15
C THR A 72 -25.24 -19.95 14.27
N HIS A 73 -23.97 -19.54 14.22
CA HIS A 73 -23.46 -18.52 15.12
C HIS A 73 -24.27 -17.23 14.92
N ALA A 74 -25.14 -16.93 15.88
CA ALA A 74 -25.83 -15.65 15.94
C ALA A 74 -24.79 -14.57 16.25
N PHE A 75 -24.41 -13.80 15.24
CA PHE A 75 -23.59 -12.62 15.46
C PHE A 75 -24.41 -11.58 16.22
N ALA A 76 -23.81 -10.96 17.23
CA ALA A 76 -24.43 -9.81 17.88
C ALA A 76 -24.48 -8.64 16.88
N PHE A 77 -25.69 -8.15 16.59
CA PHE A 77 -25.87 -6.97 15.78
C PHE A 77 -25.75 -5.74 16.68
N VAL A 78 -24.69 -4.97 16.45
CA VAL A 78 -24.53 -3.64 17.06
C VAL A 78 -25.15 -2.64 16.10
N ASP A 79 -26.24 -2.00 16.51
CA ASP A 79 -26.83 -0.90 15.74
C ASP A 79 -25.99 0.37 15.95
N CYS A 80 -25.40 0.87 14.86
CA CYS A 80 -24.57 2.07 14.87
C CYS A 80 -25.37 3.37 14.61
N GLY A 81 -26.72 3.33 14.59
CA GLY A 81 -27.56 4.52 14.73
C GLY A 81 -27.57 5.51 13.54
N GLY A 82 -27.24 5.06 12.33
CA GLY A 82 -27.28 5.90 11.13
C GLY A 82 -26.64 5.19 9.95
N GLY A 83 -27.21 5.36 8.75
CA GLY A 83 -26.77 4.66 7.54
C GLY A 83 -25.27 4.80 7.29
N CYS A 84 -24.70 3.83 6.58
CA CYS A 84 -23.26 3.66 6.30
C CYS A 84 -22.61 4.82 5.50
N GLY A 85 -23.23 5.99 5.42
CA GLY A 85 -22.65 7.22 4.90
C GLY A 85 -21.94 7.97 6.02
N PHE A 86 -20.61 7.97 5.98
CA PHE A 86 -19.83 8.89 6.79
C PHE A 86 -20.24 10.34 6.44
N GLY A 87 -20.99 10.98 7.34
CA GLY A 87 -21.31 12.41 7.31
C GLY A 87 -22.69 12.75 6.74
N ALA A 88 -23.58 13.25 7.61
CA ALA A 88 -24.90 13.82 7.28
C ALA A 88 -24.86 15.15 6.49
N GLY A 89 -23.89 15.33 5.58
CA GLY A 89 -23.70 16.58 4.84
C GLY A 89 -23.09 16.45 3.45
N ALA A 90 -22.56 15.28 3.08
CA ALA A 90 -22.24 14.98 1.69
C ALA A 90 -23.33 14.04 1.17
N ALA A 91 -24.20 14.54 0.30
CA ALA A 91 -24.98 13.64 -0.54
C ALA A 91 -23.98 12.62 -1.14
N PRO A 92 -24.30 11.32 -1.19
CA PRO A 92 -23.45 10.40 -1.92
C PRO A 92 -23.33 11.00 -3.31
N ALA A 93 -22.14 11.48 -3.67
CA ALA A 93 -21.85 11.78 -5.06
C ALA A 93 -22.30 10.54 -5.82
N GLU A 94 -22.94 10.71 -6.97
CA GLU A 94 -23.29 9.62 -7.89
C GLU A 94 -22.00 8.97 -8.42
N ALA A 95 -21.20 8.41 -7.52
CA ALA A 95 -19.97 7.74 -7.78
C ALA A 95 -20.37 6.40 -8.39
N ALA A 96 -20.15 6.29 -9.70
CA ALA A 96 -20.26 5.02 -10.39
C ALA A 96 -19.44 3.95 -9.63
N ALA A 97 -19.98 2.74 -9.58
CA ALA A 97 -19.26 1.62 -8.98
C ALA A 97 -17.88 1.49 -9.64
N SER A 98 -16.85 1.25 -8.82
CA SER A 98 -15.48 1.12 -9.29
C SER A 98 -15.36 -0.06 -10.26
N ALA A 99 -14.71 0.18 -11.40
CA ALA A 99 -14.42 -0.88 -12.36
C ALA A 99 -13.37 -1.85 -11.78
N PRO A 100 -13.44 -3.16 -12.13
CA PRO A 100 -12.40 -4.10 -11.80
C PRO A 100 -11.05 -3.69 -12.42
N ILE A 101 -9.97 -3.92 -11.68
CA ILE A 101 -8.59 -3.74 -12.14
C ILE A 101 -7.88 -5.09 -12.21
N GLU A 102 -6.83 -5.17 -13.04
CA GLU A 102 -5.92 -6.31 -13.04
C GLU A 102 -4.96 -6.21 -11.85
N PHE A 103 -4.61 -7.37 -11.29
CA PHE A 103 -3.62 -7.44 -10.23
C PHE A 103 -2.23 -7.15 -10.80
N HIS A 104 -1.55 -6.17 -10.21
CA HIS A 104 -0.17 -5.88 -10.54
C HIS A 104 0.78 -6.69 -9.64
N GLU A 105 1.65 -7.47 -10.27
CA GLU A 105 2.71 -8.24 -9.62
C GLU A 105 4.06 -7.71 -10.08
N HIS A 106 4.98 -7.52 -9.13
CA HIS A 106 6.36 -7.15 -9.41
C HIS A 106 7.16 -8.37 -9.88
N SER A 107 8.13 -8.15 -10.77
CA SER A 107 9.06 -9.24 -11.09
C SER A 107 9.98 -9.55 -9.90
N PRO A 108 10.55 -10.77 -9.78
CA PRO A 108 11.47 -11.10 -8.70
C PRO A 108 12.65 -10.11 -8.58
N GLU A 109 13.15 -9.61 -9.71
CA GLU A 109 14.22 -8.61 -9.76
C GLU A 109 13.76 -7.24 -9.25
N GLU A 110 12.53 -6.84 -9.57
CA GLU A 110 11.92 -5.61 -9.04
C GLU A 110 11.72 -5.71 -7.53
N GLU A 111 11.22 -6.84 -7.03
CA GLU A 111 11.06 -7.06 -5.57
C GLU A 111 12.41 -7.01 -4.84
N CYS A 112 13.43 -7.68 -5.41
CA CYS A 112 14.79 -7.67 -4.86
C CYS A 112 15.44 -6.28 -4.87
N ALA A 113 15.01 -5.38 -5.77
CA ALA A 113 15.50 -4.01 -5.83
C ALA A 113 14.70 -3.07 -4.93
N LEU A 114 13.37 -3.09 -5.03
CA LEU A 114 12.47 -2.11 -4.41
C LEU A 114 12.28 -2.35 -2.92
N GLY A 115 12.14 -3.61 -2.49
CA GLY A 115 11.93 -3.95 -1.08
C GLY A 115 13.11 -3.52 -0.20
N PRO A 116 14.33 -4.01 -0.48
CA PRO A 116 15.53 -3.58 0.24
C PRO A 116 15.80 -2.07 0.10
N ALA A 117 15.50 -1.45 -1.05
CA ALA A 117 15.66 -0.01 -1.21
C ALA A 117 14.73 0.79 -0.28
N CYS A 118 13.45 0.42 -0.17
CA CYS A 118 12.51 1.08 0.74
C CYS A 118 12.90 0.82 2.21
N TRP A 119 13.37 -0.39 2.53
CA TRP A 119 13.88 -0.70 3.87
C TRP A 119 15.10 0.15 4.24
N LEU A 120 16.07 0.30 3.34
CA LEU A 120 17.23 1.17 3.55
C LEU A 120 16.79 2.62 3.72
N TRP A 121 15.84 3.11 2.93
CA TRP A 121 15.33 4.47 3.11
C TRP A 121 14.75 4.70 4.51
N ASP A 122 13.88 3.80 4.97
CA ASP A 122 13.31 3.88 6.31
C ASP A 122 14.39 3.79 7.40
N TYR A 123 15.37 2.90 7.22
CA TYR A 123 16.47 2.77 8.15
C TYR A 123 17.32 4.05 8.21
N LEU A 124 17.68 4.62 7.06
CA LEU A 124 18.48 5.83 6.96
C LEU A 124 17.75 7.02 7.60
N ARG A 125 16.48 7.23 7.24
CA ARG A 125 15.74 8.39 7.72
C ARG A 125 15.48 8.30 9.23
N ARG A 126 15.25 7.10 9.78
CA ARG A 126 14.94 6.91 11.21
C ARG A 126 16.16 6.76 12.11
N SER A 127 17.30 6.28 11.60
CA SER A 127 18.53 6.12 12.38
C SER A 127 19.25 7.44 12.68
N GLY A 128 18.97 8.50 11.92
CA GLY A 128 19.70 9.77 12.02
C GLY A 128 21.11 9.71 11.43
N ALA A 129 21.47 8.62 10.73
CA ALA A 129 22.73 8.49 10.03
C ALA A 129 22.82 9.48 8.85
N ALA A 130 24.05 9.83 8.45
CA ALA A 130 24.31 10.74 7.33
C ALA A 130 24.33 10.04 5.96
N GLY A 131 24.32 8.70 5.93
CA GLY A 131 24.41 7.92 4.70
C GLY A 131 24.96 6.51 4.97
N TYR A 132 25.37 5.85 3.89
CA TYR A 132 25.93 4.49 3.91
C TYR A 132 27.40 4.47 3.52
N PHE A 133 28.18 3.60 4.17
CA PHE A 133 29.53 3.24 3.77
C PHE A 133 29.50 1.84 3.14
N ILE A 134 29.88 1.74 1.85
CA ILE A 134 29.81 0.49 1.08
C ILE A 134 31.23 0.10 0.64
N PRO A 135 31.84 -0.95 1.21
CA PRO A 135 33.12 -1.46 0.74
C PRO A 135 32.93 -2.20 -0.59
N LEU A 136 33.40 -1.60 -1.68
CA LEU A 136 33.31 -2.17 -3.03
C LEU A 136 34.50 -3.10 -3.30
N SER A 137 34.23 -4.40 -3.49
CA SER A 137 35.25 -5.38 -3.86
C SER A 137 35.40 -5.54 -5.38
N GLY A 138 34.43 -5.04 -6.16
CA GLY A 138 34.30 -5.32 -7.59
C GLY A 138 33.55 -6.63 -7.90
N GLY A 139 33.13 -7.38 -6.86
CA GLY A 139 32.30 -8.58 -7.00
C GLY A 139 30.80 -8.28 -7.08
N ALA A 140 30.02 -9.29 -7.49
CA ALA A 140 28.58 -9.19 -7.72
C ALA A 140 27.79 -8.72 -6.48
N ASP A 141 28.11 -9.23 -5.29
CA ASP A 141 27.36 -8.90 -4.06
C ASP A 141 27.55 -7.43 -3.65
N SER A 142 28.78 -6.92 -3.76
CA SER A 142 29.09 -5.52 -3.50
C SER A 142 28.44 -4.59 -4.53
N ALA A 143 28.37 -5.04 -5.79
CA ALA A 143 27.68 -4.32 -6.86
C ALA A 143 26.15 -4.32 -6.67
N ALA A 144 25.55 -5.44 -6.23
CA ALA A 144 24.13 -5.54 -5.91
C ALA A 144 23.77 -4.61 -4.74
N SER A 145 24.56 -4.62 -3.66
CA SER A 145 24.39 -3.72 -2.51
C SER A 145 24.45 -2.24 -2.92
N ALA A 146 25.43 -1.87 -3.74
CA ALA A 146 25.54 -0.52 -4.29
C ALA A 146 24.37 -0.16 -5.21
N THR A 147 23.87 -1.12 -6.00
CA THR A 147 22.73 -0.95 -6.89
C THR A 147 21.46 -0.67 -6.10
N ILE A 148 21.19 -1.42 -5.03
CA ILE A 148 20.02 -1.21 -4.16
C ILE A 148 20.06 0.19 -3.55
N VAL A 149 21.23 0.66 -3.07
CA VAL A 149 21.38 2.04 -2.57
C VAL A 149 21.15 3.06 -3.70
N GLY A 150 21.60 2.78 -4.93
CA GLY A 150 21.30 3.60 -6.10
C GLY A 150 19.80 3.67 -6.43
N VAL A 151 19.09 2.54 -6.35
CA VAL A 151 17.62 2.46 -6.51
C VAL A 151 16.91 3.26 -5.42
N MET A 152 17.34 3.13 -4.16
CA MET A 152 16.84 3.92 -3.04
C MET A 152 16.97 5.43 -3.32
N CYS A 153 18.15 5.90 -3.72
CA CYS A 153 18.37 7.31 -4.04
C CYS A 153 17.46 7.80 -5.19
N ARG A 154 17.28 6.99 -6.24
CA ARG A 154 16.40 7.31 -7.37
C ARG A 154 14.94 7.40 -6.95
N LEU A 155 14.48 6.48 -6.10
CA LEU A 155 13.13 6.52 -5.55
C LEU A 155 12.94 7.76 -4.68
N ALA A 156 13.84 8.03 -3.73
CA ALA A 156 13.73 9.19 -2.84
C ALA A 156 13.70 10.50 -3.63
N ALA A 157 14.57 10.65 -4.64
CA ALA A 157 14.56 11.80 -5.55
C ALA A 157 13.24 11.89 -6.33
N ARG A 158 12.75 10.78 -6.90
CA ARG A 158 11.47 10.74 -7.63
C ARG A 158 10.32 11.20 -6.73
N TYR A 159 10.18 10.63 -5.53
CA TYR A 159 9.11 11.00 -4.59
C TYR A 159 9.21 12.46 -4.14
N ALA A 160 10.43 12.96 -3.88
CA ALA A 160 10.64 14.37 -3.54
C ALA A 160 10.26 15.32 -4.69
N LEU A 161 10.61 14.98 -5.93
CA LEU A 161 10.28 15.78 -7.12
C LEU A 161 8.78 15.75 -7.46
N HIS A 162 8.09 14.64 -7.18
CA HIS A 162 6.64 14.54 -7.36
C HIS A 162 5.83 15.14 -6.19
N GLY A 163 6.46 15.93 -5.31
CA GLY A 163 5.75 16.71 -4.31
C GLY A 163 5.31 15.92 -3.07
N VAL A 164 5.92 14.78 -2.76
CA VAL A 164 5.71 14.12 -1.47
C VAL A 164 6.53 14.84 -0.41
N GLU A 165 5.89 15.76 0.31
CA GLU A 165 6.53 16.68 1.26
C GLU A 165 7.33 15.98 2.36
N GLU A 166 6.82 14.87 2.88
CA GLU A 166 7.49 14.05 3.90
C GLU A 166 8.85 13.55 3.41
N VAL A 167 8.88 12.95 2.21
CA VAL A 167 10.10 12.45 1.60
C VAL A 167 11.03 13.60 1.21
N ALA A 168 10.49 14.71 0.70
CA ALA A 168 11.28 15.89 0.38
C ALA A 168 11.97 16.48 1.62
N ALA A 169 11.27 16.56 2.75
CA ALA A 169 11.83 17.02 4.02
C ALA A 169 12.94 16.09 4.53
N ASP A 170 12.72 14.77 4.44
CA ASP A 170 13.75 13.78 4.81
C ASP A 170 14.97 13.81 3.90
N VAL A 171 14.78 13.97 2.59
CA VAL A 171 15.88 14.14 1.64
C VAL A 171 16.71 15.38 2.00
N ARG A 172 16.07 16.54 2.23
CA ARG A 172 16.79 17.77 2.65
C ARG A 172 17.55 17.57 3.95
N ARG A 173 16.97 16.86 4.92
CA ARG A 173 17.61 16.58 6.20
C ARG A 173 18.84 15.69 6.05
N VAL A 174 18.75 14.63 5.25
CA VAL A 174 19.86 13.69 5.02
C VAL A 174 20.98 14.33 4.20
N THR A 175 20.65 15.04 3.11
CA THR A 175 21.64 15.66 2.23
C THR A 175 22.21 16.97 2.77
N LYS A 176 21.50 17.62 3.72
CA LYS A 176 21.77 18.99 4.19
C LYS A 176 21.78 20.01 3.05
N GLN A 177 21.03 19.74 1.98
CA GLN A 177 20.94 20.59 0.78
C GLN A 177 19.47 20.84 0.43
N ASP A 178 19.16 22.04 -0.06
CA ASP A 178 17.86 22.34 -0.65
C ASP A 178 17.80 21.79 -2.09
N VAL A 179 17.49 20.50 -2.19
CA VAL A 179 17.49 19.76 -3.46
C VAL A 179 16.42 20.25 -4.46
N LEU A 180 15.45 21.07 -4.02
CA LEU A 180 14.41 21.63 -4.90
C LEU A 180 14.79 22.97 -5.57
N ALA A 181 16.00 23.50 -5.33
CA ALA A 181 16.42 24.78 -5.91
C ALA A 181 16.98 24.66 -7.35
N GLY A 182 17.04 23.46 -7.93
CA GLY A 182 17.73 23.20 -9.21
C GLY A 182 16.96 22.39 -10.24
N VAL A 183 15.64 22.24 -10.09
CA VAL A 183 14.78 21.59 -11.09
C VAL A 183 13.75 22.61 -11.56
N GLU A 184 14.19 23.50 -12.46
CA GLU A 184 13.33 24.16 -13.45
C GLU A 184 13.24 23.28 -14.71
#